data_AF-A0A3N5L9I1-F1
#
_entry.id   AF-A0A3N5L9I1-F1
#
_cell.length_a   1.000
_cell.length_b   1.000
_cell.length_c   1.000
_cell.angle_alpha   90.00
_cell.angle_beta   90.00
_cell.angle_gamma   90.00
#
_symmetry.space_group_name_H-M   'P 1'
#
loop_
_entity.id
_entity.type
_entity.pdbx_description
1 polymer ?
#
loop_
_entity_poly.entity_id
_entity_poly.type
_entity_poly.pdbx_seq_one_letter_code
_entity_poly.pdbx_strand_id
1 'polypeptide(L)'
;MANDLGSWSGLLVAKRGEIAVRIIRAASELGVRTVAVYSEDDADALHVTRADEAIALRGRGPAAYLDAEQILDVAVATRCSALHPGYGFLSEQAEFASACAARGIVFVGPSPRSLAALGDKARARSIAKQCG
;
A
#
# COMPACT_ATOMS: atom_id res chain seq x y z
N MET A 1 -6.51 -18.84 2.17
CA MET A 1 -6.85 -18.84 0.73
C MET A 1 -5.75 -18.05 0.05
N ALA A 2 -4.97 -18.69 -0.82
CA ALA A 2 -3.97 -17.97 -1.60
C ALA A 2 -4.74 -17.02 -2.53
N ASN A 3 -4.48 -15.71 -2.42
CA ASN A 3 -5.03 -14.76 -3.38
C ASN A 3 -4.42 -15.08 -4.74
N ASP A 4 -5.26 -15.47 -5.68
CA ASP A 4 -4.86 -15.65 -7.06
C ASP A 4 -4.49 -14.28 -7.63
N LEU A 5 -3.20 -14.01 -7.75
CA LEU A 5 -2.65 -12.74 -8.25
C LEU A 5 -3.15 -12.43 -9.67
N GLY A 6 -3.55 -13.46 -10.43
CA GLY A 6 -4.16 -13.33 -11.75
C GLY A 6 -5.57 -12.74 -11.74
N SER A 7 -6.20 -12.57 -10.57
CA SER A 7 -7.54 -11.99 -10.43
C SER A 7 -7.54 -10.50 -10.09
N TRP A 8 -6.37 -9.86 -9.93
CA TRP A 8 -6.32 -8.45 -9.56
C TRP A 8 -6.48 -7.55 -10.79
N SER A 9 -7.46 -6.63 -10.75
CA SER A 9 -7.66 -5.62 -11.79
C SER A 9 -6.57 -4.54 -11.82
N GLY A 10 -5.80 -4.44 -10.73
CA GLY A 10 -4.64 -3.57 -10.61
C GLY A 10 -4.09 -3.53 -9.19
N LEU A 11 -2.81 -3.17 -9.08
CA LEU A 11 -2.10 -2.96 -7.82
C LEU A 11 -1.71 -1.49 -7.67
N LEU A 12 -2.28 -0.80 -6.69
CA LEU A 12 -1.79 0.50 -6.27
C LEU A 12 -0.60 0.34 -5.32
N VAL A 13 0.49 1.07 -5.58
CA VAL A 13 1.67 1.10 -4.71
C VAL A 13 1.64 2.38 -3.89
N ALA A 14 1.22 2.28 -2.63
CA ALA A 14 1.02 3.42 -1.73
C ALA A 14 2.35 3.88 -1.08
N LYS A 15 3.37 4.10 -1.92
CA LYS A 15 4.75 4.44 -1.55
C LYS A 15 5.43 5.28 -2.62
N ARG A 16 6.65 5.69 -2.30
CA ARG A 16 7.59 6.39 -3.19
C ARG A 16 8.96 5.70 -3.19
N GLY A 17 9.82 6.10 -4.11
CA GLY A 17 11.25 5.74 -4.06
C GLY A 17 11.52 4.28 -4.42
N GLU A 18 12.57 3.70 -3.84
CA GLU A 18 13.09 2.40 -4.27
C GLU A 18 12.11 1.26 -3.98
N ILE A 19 11.38 1.33 -2.86
CA ILE A 19 10.44 0.29 -2.47
C ILE A 19 9.26 0.26 -3.42
N ALA A 20 8.82 1.43 -3.89
CA ALA A 20 7.78 1.52 -4.91
C ALA A 20 8.27 0.88 -6.22
N VAL A 21 9.49 1.20 -6.68
CA VAL A 21 10.10 0.57 -7.86
C VAL A 21 10.20 -0.96 -7.70
N ARG A 22 10.61 -1.43 -6.53
CA ARG A 22 10.75 -2.87 -6.22
C ARG A 22 9.41 -3.62 -6.29
N ILE A 23 8.34 -3.00 -5.79
CA ILE A 23 6.99 -3.57 -5.81
C ILE A 23 6.45 -3.57 -7.25
N ILE A 24 6.55 -2.43 -7.94
CA ILE A 24 6.13 -2.28 -9.34
C ILE A 24 6.79 -3.37 -10.18
N ARG A 25 8.11 -3.53 -10.08
CA ARG A 25 8.85 -4.56 -10.82
C ARG A 25 8.29 -5.97 -10.59
N ALA A 26 8.02 -6.36 -9.34
CA ALA A 26 7.48 -7.69 -9.06
C ALA A 26 6.06 -7.87 -9.58
N ALA A 27 5.21 -6.83 -9.48
CA ALA A 27 3.86 -6.87 -10.03
C ALA A 27 3.88 -6.98 -11.56
N SER A 28 4.75 -6.23 -12.24
CA SER A 28 4.94 -6.32 -13.69
C SER A 28 5.47 -7.68 -14.14
N GLU A 29 6.42 -8.28 -13.40
CA GLU A 29 6.90 -9.66 -13.65
C GLU A 29 5.79 -10.71 -13.54
N LEU A 30 4.72 -10.41 -12.78
CA LEU A 30 3.53 -11.25 -12.62
C LEU A 30 2.38 -10.87 -13.57
N GLY A 31 2.57 -9.89 -14.45
CA GLY A 31 1.54 -9.42 -15.38
C GLY A 31 0.42 -8.62 -14.72
N VAL A 32 0.63 -8.10 -13.51
CA VAL A 32 -0.36 -7.28 -12.79
C VAL A 32 -0.16 -5.82 -13.16
N ARG A 33 -1.24 -5.14 -13.59
CA ARG A 33 -1.25 -3.69 -13.85
C ARG A 33 -0.89 -2.91 -12.58
N THR A 34 0.02 -1.94 -12.70
CA THR A 34 0.56 -1.16 -11.59
C THR A 34 0.15 0.29 -11.65
N VAL A 35 -0.19 0.85 -10.49
CA VAL A 35 -0.51 2.27 -10.31
C VAL A 35 0.40 2.86 -9.23
N ALA A 36 1.21 3.85 -9.58
CA ALA A 36 1.99 4.62 -8.63
C ALA A 36 1.21 5.85 -8.14
N VAL A 37 1.55 6.34 -6.95
CA VAL A 37 1.16 7.66 -6.47
C VAL A 37 2.40 8.50 -6.24
N TYR A 38 2.27 9.83 -6.37
CA TYR A 38 3.40 10.72 -6.15
C TYR A 38 2.97 12.10 -5.64
N SER A 39 3.76 12.69 -4.75
CA SER A 39 3.60 14.10 -4.35
C SER A 39 4.15 15.04 -5.42
N GLU A 40 3.78 16.33 -5.38
CA GLU A 40 4.20 17.31 -6.39
C GLU A 40 5.73 17.39 -6.60
N ASP A 41 6.52 17.19 -5.53
CA ASP A 41 7.99 17.19 -5.53
C ASP A 41 8.61 15.88 -6.01
N ASP A 42 7.82 14.83 -6.23
CA ASP A 42 8.25 13.52 -6.74
C ASP A 42 7.80 13.26 -8.18
N ALA A 43 7.29 14.27 -8.91
CA ALA A 43 6.74 14.09 -10.25
C ALA A 43 7.73 13.44 -11.25
N ASP A 44 9.02 13.70 -11.09
CA ASP A 44 10.09 13.14 -11.94
C ASP A 44 10.78 11.91 -11.30
N ALA A 45 10.25 11.37 -10.20
CA ALA A 45 10.85 10.25 -9.49
C ALA A 45 10.76 8.94 -10.28
N LEU A 46 11.71 8.04 -10.04
CA LEU A 46 11.81 6.80 -10.81
C LEU A 46 10.56 5.89 -10.67
N HIS A 47 9.90 5.86 -9.51
CA HIS A 47 8.70 5.02 -9.35
C HIS A 47 7.52 5.52 -10.18
N VAL A 48 7.45 6.82 -10.49
CA VAL A 48 6.42 7.42 -11.36
C VAL A 48 6.56 6.92 -12.78
N THR A 49 7.78 6.91 -13.31
CA THR A 49 8.06 6.49 -14.70
C THR A 49 8.05 4.99 -14.91
N ARG A 50 8.02 4.18 -13.84
CA ARG A 50 8.07 2.71 -13.90
C ARG A 50 6.71 2.04 -13.81
N ALA A 51 5.70 2.70 -13.25
CA ALA A 51 4.35 2.16 -13.19
C ALA A 51 3.61 2.33 -14.52
N ASP A 52 2.58 1.53 -14.75
CA ASP A 52 1.73 1.64 -15.94
C ASP A 52 0.88 2.92 -15.93
N GLU A 53 0.48 3.36 -14.74
CA GLU A 53 -0.18 4.64 -14.50
C GLU A 53 0.40 5.28 -13.24
N ALA A 54 0.46 6.61 -13.19
CA ALA A 54 0.86 7.35 -12.01
C ALA A 54 -0.10 8.50 -11.73
N ILE A 55 -0.55 8.62 -10.48
CA ILE A 55 -1.52 9.62 -10.06
C ILE A 55 -0.89 10.60 -9.08
N ALA A 56 -0.99 11.89 -9.42
CA ALA A 56 -0.54 12.96 -8.54
C ALA A 56 -1.41 13.02 -7.28
N LEU A 57 -0.74 13.07 -6.13
CA LEU A 57 -1.33 13.40 -4.85
C LEU A 57 -1.28 14.92 -4.67
N ARG A 58 -2.32 15.44 -4.03
CA ARG A 58 -2.38 16.80 -3.51
C ARG A 58 -1.37 16.94 -2.38
N GLY A 59 -0.48 17.93 -2.50
CA GLY A 59 0.50 18.27 -1.49
C GLY A 59 1.93 17.83 -1.85
N ARG A 60 2.84 18.11 -0.92
CA ARG A 60 4.30 17.95 -1.08
C ARG A 60 4.88 17.09 0.03
N GLY A 61 5.99 16.44 -0.28
CA GLY A 61 6.76 15.65 0.66
C GLY A 61 5.97 14.51 1.30
N PRO A 62 6.42 14.01 2.47
CA PRO A 62 5.81 12.86 3.12
C PRO A 62 4.34 13.00 3.49
N ALA A 63 3.85 14.22 3.72
CA ALA A 63 2.48 14.46 4.14
C ALA A 63 1.44 13.99 3.11
N ALA A 64 1.74 14.16 1.81
CA ALA A 64 0.87 13.69 0.73
C ALA A 64 0.68 12.16 0.79
N TYR A 65 1.73 11.41 1.14
CA TYR A 65 1.70 9.94 1.26
C TYR A 65 1.11 9.43 2.58
N LEU A 66 0.82 10.31 3.53
CA LEU A 66 0.17 9.99 4.81
C LEU A 66 -1.33 10.25 4.78
N ASP A 67 -1.86 10.81 3.69
CA ASP A 67 -3.29 11.01 3.50
C ASP A 67 -3.96 9.71 3.02
N ALA A 68 -4.44 8.93 4.00
CA ALA A 68 -5.08 7.64 3.79
C ALA A 68 -6.30 7.72 2.86
N GLU A 69 -7.19 8.69 3.08
CA GLU A 69 -8.41 8.82 2.28
C GLU A 69 -8.09 9.10 0.83
N GLN A 70 -7.15 10.01 0.57
CA GLN A 70 -6.72 10.31 -0.78
C GLN A 70 -6.12 9.09 -1.49
N ILE A 71 -5.27 8.32 -0.81
CA ILE A 71 -4.68 7.11 -1.39
C ILE A 71 -5.78 6.08 -1.73
N LEU A 72 -6.77 5.92 -0.85
CA LEU A 72 -7.91 5.03 -1.09
C LEU A 72 -8.81 5.52 -2.24
N ASP A 73 -9.02 6.82 -2.35
CA ASP A 73 -9.77 7.42 -3.46
C ASP A 73 -9.06 7.17 -4.80
N VAL A 74 -7.73 7.28 -4.83
CA VAL A 74 -6.95 6.93 -6.03
C VAL A 74 -7.09 5.44 -6.35
N ALA A 75 -7.02 4.55 -5.37
CA ALA A 75 -7.17 3.11 -5.59
C ALA A 75 -8.53 2.77 -6.21
N VAL A 76 -9.61 3.38 -5.71
CA VAL A 76 -10.97 3.21 -6.24
C VAL A 76 -11.08 3.80 -7.66
N ALA A 77 -10.62 5.04 -7.87
CA ALA A 77 -10.72 5.72 -9.16
C ALA A 77 -9.97 4.99 -10.28
N THR A 78 -8.80 4.41 -9.94
CA THR A 78 -7.97 3.62 -10.88
C THR A 78 -8.37 2.15 -10.95
N ARG A 79 -9.42 1.74 -10.22
CA ARG A 79 -9.96 0.38 -10.18
C ARG A 79 -8.92 -0.68 -9.74
N CYS A 80 -8.02 -0.30 -8.85
CA CYS A 80 -7.09 -1.24 -8.24
C CYS A 80 -7.82 -2.09 -7.20
N SER A 81 -7.80 -3.41 -7.39
CA SER A 81 -8.36 -4.37 -6.43
C SER A 81 -7.38 -4.70 -5.29
N ALA A 82 -6.13 -4.26 -5.39
CA ALA A 82 -5.10 -4.47 -4.38
C ALA A 82 -4.28 -3.21 -4.15
N LEU A 83 -3.74 -3.07 -2.93
CA LEU A 83 -2.87 -1.99 -2.50
C LEU A 83 -1.68 -2.55 -1.74
N HIS A 84 -0.47 -2.21 -2.17
CA HIS A 84 0.77 -2.54 -1.46
C HIS A 84 1.34 -1.30 -0.75
N PRO A 85 1.48 -1.32 0.58
CA PRO A 85 1.89 -0.14 1.34
C PRO A 85 3.42 -0.04 1.53
N GLY A 86 4.18 -1.05 1.12
CA GLY A 86 5.64 -1.11 1.34
C GLY A 86 5.98 -1.09 2.83
N TYR A 87 6.95 -0.27 3.25
CA TYR A 87 7.35 -0.11 4.65
C TYR A 87 7.30 1.36 5.09
N GLY A 88 6.94 1.64 6.35
CA GLY A 88 6.69 2.98 6.88
C GLY A 88 5.39 3.63 6.34
N PHE A 89 5.18 4.92 6.57
CA PHE A 89 3.92 5.62 6.25
C PHE A 89 2.69 4.87 6.77
N LEU A 90 1.81 4.40 5.88
CA LEU A 90 0.56 3.72 6.22
C LEU A 90 0.71 2.20 6.38
N SER A 91 1.92 1.62 6.19
CA SER A 91 2.12 0.17 6.13
C SER A 91 1.79 -0.59 7.41
N GLU A 92 1.81 0.09 8.56
CA GLU A 92 1.57 -0.52 9.87
C GLU A 92 0.27 -0.05 10.53
N GLN A 93 -0.54 0.74 9.81
CA GLN A 93 -1.76 1.31 10.36
C GLN A 93 -2.95 0.35 10.17
N ALA A 94 -3.46 -0.19 11.28
CA ALA A 94 -4.57 -1.13 11.28
C ALA A 94 -5.86 -0.51 10.70
N GLU A 95 -6.06 0.78 10.96
CA GLU A 95 -7.18 1.58 10.46
C GLU A 95 -7.13 1.68 8.93
N PHE A 96 -5.94 1.92 8.37
CA PHE A 96 -5.76 1.99 6.91
C PHE A 96 -6.02 0.63 6.23
N ALA A 97 -5.51 -0.46 6.81
CA ALA A 97 -5.81 -1.80 6.32
C ALA A 97 -7.31 -2.14 6.41
N SER A 98 -7.99 -1.68 7.47
CA SER A 98 -9.44 -1.84 7.62
C SER A 98 -10.21 -1.04 6.58
N ALA A 99 -9.77 0.19 6.30
CA ALA A 99 -10.37 1.05 5.29
C ALA A 99 -10.19 0.50 3.85
N CYS A 100 -9.05 -0.15 3.56
CA CYS A 100 -8.88 -0.90 2.32
C CYS A 100 -9.95 -1.98 2.18
N ALA A 101 -10.13 -2.81 3.22
CA ALA A 101 -11.13 -3.89 3.20
C ALA A 101 -12.56 -3.37 3.05
N ALA A 102 -12.90 -2.26 3.71
CA ALA A 102 -14.22 -1.62 3.60
C ALA A 102 -14.52 -1.12 2.17
N ARG A 103 -13.48 -0.82 1.38
CA ARG A 103 -13.58 -0.41 -0.03
C ARG A 103 -13.36 -1.57 -1.02
N GLY A 104 -13.30 -2.81 -0.53
CA GLY A 104 -13.08 -4.00 -1.38
C GLY A 104 -11.66 -4.11 -1.94
N ILE A 105 -10.69 -3.42 -1.33
CA ILE A 105 -9.29 -3.41 -1.75
C ILE A 105 -8.50 -4.38 -0.87
N VAL A 106 -7.78 -5.29 -1.51
CA VAL A 106 -6.85 -6.19 -0.81
C VAL A 106 -5.65 -5.38 -0.31
N PHE A 107 -5.51 -5.26 1.01
CA PHE A 107 -4.28 -4.76 1.62
C PHE A 107 -3.20 -5.85 1.59
N VAL A 108 -2.12 -5.62 0.86
CA VAL A 108 -0.99 -6.57 0.78
C VAL A 108 -0.12 -6.45 2.04
N GLY A 109 -0.56 -7.14 3.09
CA GLY A 109 0.10 -7.14 4.40
C GLY A 109 -0.67 -7.97 5.43
N PRO A 110 -0.32 -7.85 6.73
CA PRO A 110 -1.03 -8.53 7.80
C PRO A 110 -2.48 -8.06 7.92
N SER A 111 -3.31 -8.89 8.58
CA SER A 111 -4.69 -8.48 8.89
C SER A 111 -4.72 -7.23 9.80
N PRO A 112 -5.78 -6.40 9.76
CA PRO A 112 -5.92 -5.27 10.68
C PRO A 112 -5.79 -5.66 12.16
N ARG A 113 -6.32 -6.83 12.53
CA ARG A 113 -6.19 -7.38 13.88
C ARG A 113 -4.72 -7.65 14.23
N SER A 114 -3.95 -8.21 13.30
CA SER A 114 -2.52 -8.47 13.50
C SER A 114 -1.74 -7.17 13.63
N LEU A 115 -2.01 -6.18 12.78
CA LEU A 115 -1.40 -4.85 12.85
C LEU A 115 -1.68 -4.17 14.20
N ALA A 116 -2.94 -4.14 14.65
CA ALA A 116 -3.30 -3.55 15.93
C ALA A 116 -2.68 -4.30 17.13
N ALA A 117 -2.55 -5.63 17.03
CA ALA A 117 -1.97 -6.45 18.08
C ALA A 117 -0.45 -6.29 18.20
N LEU A 118 0.24 -6.10 17.08
CA LEU A 118 1.71 -6.09 17.02
C LEU A 118 2.31 -4.68 16.92
N GLY A 119 1.52 -3.66 16.57
CA GLY A 119 1.96 -2.26 16.56
C GLY A 119 2.19 -1.68 17.96
N ASP A 120 1.48 -2.19 18.97
CA ASP A 120 1.75 -1.88 20.38
C ASP A 120 2.85 -2.81 20.91
N LYS A 121 4.01 -2.25 21.24
CA LYS A 121 5.17 -3.00 21.75
C LYS A 121 4.88 -3.78 23.04
N ALA A 122 4.09 -3.24 23.96
CA ALA A 122 3.75 -3.90 25.21
C ALA A 122 2.81 -5.08 24.98
N ARG A 123 1.82 -4.90 24.09
CA ARG A 123 0.91 -5.97 23.68
C ARG A 123 1.64 -7.05 22.88
N ALA A 124 2.49 -6.66 21.92
CA ALA A 124 3.31 -7.57 21.13
C ALA A 124 4.21 -8.45 22.02
N ARG A 125 4.85 -7.85 23.03
CA ARG A 125 5.66 -8.60 24.01
C ARG A 125 4.84 -9.59 24.83
N SER A 126 3.61 -9.21 25.21
CA SER A 126 2.70 -10.10 25.93
C SER A 126 2.28 -11.28 25.06
N ILE A 127 1.99 -11.06 23.78
CA ILE A 127 1.68 -12.11 22.80
C ILE A 127 2.88 -13.03 22.61
N ALA A 128 4.09 -12.48 22.44
CA ALA A 128 5.30 -13.28 22.28
C ALA A 128 5.49 -14.27 23.44
N LYS A 129 5.35 -13.81 24.69
CA LYS A 129 5.44 -14.68 25.88
C LYS A 129 4.39 -15.81 25.91
N GLN A 130 3.23 -15.62 25.29
CA GLN A 130 2.18 -16.64 25.22
C GLN A 130 2.50 -17.72 24.19
N CYS A 131 3.39 -17.44 23.24
CA CYS A 131 3.75 -18.36 22.16
C CYS A 131 5.00 -19.23 22.45
N GLY A 132 5.63 -19.06 23.61
CA GLY A 132 6.87 -19.75 24.00
C GLY A 132 8.11 -18.97 23.62
#